data_AF-A0A1M5T1Z8-F1
#
_entry.id   AF-A0A1M5T1Z8-F1
#
_cell.length_a   1.000
_cell.length_b   1.000
_cell.length_c   1.000
_cell.angle_alpha   90.00
_cell.angle_beta   90.00
_cell.angle_gamma   90.00
#
_symmetry.space_group_name_H-M   'P 1'
#
loop_
_entity.id
_entity.type
_entity.pdbx_description
1 polymer ?
#
loop_
_entity_poly.entity_id
_entity_poly.type
_entity_poly.pdbx_seq_one_letter_code
_entity_poly.pdbx_strand_id
1 'polypeptide(L)'
;MSKIEVMNTEYIGEWESIYNPNFNYTEFGTIKNAAGSNNFVLSTKQWILQTNAIGIIAKSGRYGGIYAHRDIAYHFGMWISPKFQLLMVKEYQRLKAAEWRTANPTLPGNVRDYATVNQLICLSNMESLNSVLINEGVTQSERITELNQIAISQMTVLESIGQNKLLK
;
A
#
# COMPACT_ATOMS: atom_id res chain seq x y z
N MET A 1 8.71 7.70 -24.41
CA MET A 1 8.22 8.59 -23.35
C MET A 1 7.23 7.77 -22.54
N SER A 2 7.62 7.24 -21.38
CA SER A 2 6.76 6.34 -20.59
C SER A 2 5.63 7.15 -19.98
N LYS A 3 4.38 6.85 -20.37
CA LYS A 3 3.19 7.39 -19.71
C LYS A 3 3.25 6.97 -18.25
N ILE A 4 3.20 7.92 -17.33
CA ILE A 4 2.93 7.64 -15.92
C ILE A 4 1.43 7.34 -15.88
N GLU A 5 1.06 6.08 -15.71
CA GLU A 5 -0.34 5.71 -15.50
C GLU A 5 -0.87 6.31 -14.18
N VAL A 6 -2.17 6.59 -14.14
CA VAL A 6 -2.84 7.29 -13.03
C VAL A 6 -2.49 6.71 -11.66
N MET A 7 -2.41 5.38 -11.54
CA MET A 7 -2.08 4.68 -10.30
C MET A 7 -0.65 4.94 -9.80
N ASN A 8 0.31 5.19 -10.70
CA ASN A 8 1.68 5.53 -10.31
C ASN A 8 1.78 6.99 -9.81
N THR A 9 0.97 7.90 -10.35
CA THR A 9 0.96 9.32 -9.94
C THR A 9 0.49 9.47 -8.51
N GLU A 10 -0.53 8.71 -8.10
CA GLU A 10 -1.05 8.74 -6.73
C GLU A 10 -0.01 8.26 -5.73
N TYR A 11 0.58 7.07 -5.93
CA TYR A 11 1.58 6.53 -5.01
C TYR A 11 2.78 7.47 -4.85
N ILE A 12 3.28 8.04 -5.94
CA ILE A 12 4.41 8.97 -5.89
C ILE A 12 4.02 10.24 -5.12
N GLY A 13 2.83 10.79 -5.36
CA GLY A 13 2.38 11.97 -4.62
C GLY A 13 2.22 11.73 -3.11
N GLU A 14 1.71 10.56 -2.71
CA GLU A 14 1.65 10.18 -1.28
C GLU A 14 3.05 10.00 -0.69
N TRP A 15 3.96 9.35 -1.42
CA TRP A 15 5.35 9.21 -0.97
C TRP A 15 6.02 10.58 -0.77
N GLU A 16 5.85 11.50 -1.71
CA GLU A 16 6.36 12.87 -1.57
C GLU A 16 5.72 13.60 -0.39
N SER A 17 4.42 13.43 -0.17
CA SER A 17 3.71 14.06 0.95
C SER A 17 4.29 13.65 2.31
N ILE A 18 4.72 12.39 2.43
CA ILE A 18 5.30 11.86 3.66
C ILE A 18 6.77 12.30 3.84
N TYR A 19 7.56 12.31 2.77
CA TYR A 19 9.02 12.43 2.85
C TYR A 19 9.61 13.76 2.35
N ASN A 20 8.80 14.61 1.73
CA ASN A 20 9.21 15.89 1.14
C ASN A 20 8.43 17.06 1.76
N PRO A 21 9.01 17.76 2.76
CA PRO A 21 8.37 18.90 3.40
C PRO A 21 8.03 20.08 2.47
N ASN A 22 8.69 20.17 1.31
CA ASN A 22 8.52 21.25 0.35
C ASN A 22 7.62 20.85 -0.84
N PHE A 23 6.95 19.70 -0.75
CA PHE A 23 6.07 19.20 -1.80
C PHE A 23 4.86 20.13 -2.01
N ASN A 24 4.56 20.44 -3.26
CA ASN A 24 3.44 21.32 -3.60
C ASN A 24 2.15 20.51 -3.80
N TYR A 25 1.38 20.38 -2.72
CA TYR A 25 0.11 19.66 -2.67
C TYR A 25 -0.97 20.24 -3.60
N THR A 26 -0.99 21.56 -3.79
CA THR A 26 -1.99 22.23 -4.63
C THR A 26 -1.82 21.83 -6.09
N GLU A 27 -0.57 21.87 -6.57
CA GLU A 27 -0.25 21.43 -7.94
C GLU A 27 -0.44 19.92 -8.09
N PHE A 28 -0.06 19.14 -7.07
CA PHE A 28 -0.32 17.70 -7.08
C PHE A 28 -1.82 17.38 -7.22
N GLY A 29 -2.70 18.04 -6.46
CA GLY A 29 -4.15 17.86 -6.59
C GLY A 29 -4.68 18.19 -7.99
N THR A 30 -4.14 19.26 -8.60
CA THR A 30 -4.49 19.67 -9.97
C THR A 30 -4.04 18.62 -10.99
N ILE A 31 -2.81 18.12 -10.86
CA ILE A 31 -2.26 17.03 -11.69
C ILE A 31 -3.07 15.75 -11.52
N LYS A 32 -3.40 15.37 -10.28
CA LYS A 32 -4.17 14.16 -9.96
C LYS A 32 -5.55 14.20 -10.61
N ASN A 33 -6.25 15.33 -10.52
CA ASN A 33 -7.56 15.53 -11.16
C ASN A 33 -7.45 15.45 -12.70
N ALA A 34 -6.37 15.98 -13.27
CA ALA A 34 -6.14 15.95 -14.71
C ALA A 34 -5.70 14.57 -15.23
N ALA A 35 -5.02 13.77 -14.40
CA ALA A 35 -4.46 12.46 -14.78
C ALA A 35 -5.51 11.44 -15.23
N GLY A 36 -6.76 11.54 -14.76
CA GLY A 36 -7.87 10.69 -15.19
C GLY A 36 -8.41 10.98 -16.60
N SER A 37 -7.91 12.01 -17.28
CA SER A 37 -8.38 12.38 -18.62
C SER A 37 -7.61 11.67 -19.74
N ASN A 38 -8.32 11.26 -20.81
CA ASN A 38 -7.73 10.50 -21.93
C ASN A 38 -6.57 11.21 -22.66
N ASN A 39 -6.45 12.53 -22.51
CA ASN A 39 -5.43 13.35 -23.17
C ASN A 39 -4.33 13.84 -22.22
N PHE A 40 -4.29 13.34 -20.99
CA PHE A 40 -3.28 13.78 -20.04
C PHE A 40 -1.89 13.27 -20.42
N VAL A 41 -0.96 14.20 -20.61
CA VAL A 41 0.46 13.92 -20.82
C VAL A 41 1.26 14.81 -19.89
N LEU A 42 1.92 14.20 -18.91
CA LEU A 42 2.85 14.89 -18.01
C LEU A 42 4.23 14.26 -18.13
N SER A 43 5.23 15.08 -18.45
CA SER A 43 6.62 14.63 -18.42
C SER A 43 7.17 14.65 -16.99
N THR A 44 8.14 13.78 -16.71
CA THR A 44 8.82 13.73 -15.42
C THR A 44 9.46 15.07 -15.03
N LYS A 45 9.97 15.82 -16.01
CA LYS A 45 10.53 17.16 -15.76
C LYS A 45 9.45 18.16 -15.32
N GLN A 46 8.27 18.12 -15.94
CA GLN A 46 7.15 18.97 -15.57
C GLN A 46 6.60 18.59 -14.19
N TRP A 47 6.48 17.29 -13.88
CA TRP A 47 6.13 16.82 -12.53
C TRP A 47 7.06 17.42 -11.48
N ILE A 48 8.37 17.22 -11.62
CA ILE A 48 9.38 17.73 -10.68
C ILE A 48 9.25 19.25 -10.51
N LEU A 49 9.09 19.98 -11.62
CA LEU A 49 9.02 21.44 -11.61
C LEU A 49 7.73 21.98 -10.94
N GLN A 50 6.59 21.33 -11.17
CA GLN A 50 5.29 21.78 -10.65
C GLN A 50 5.11 21.39 -9.19
N THR A 51 5.55 20.19 -8.81
CA THR A 51 5.28 19.64 -7.48
C THR A 51 6.45 19.76 -6.50
N ASN A 52 7.62 20.24 -6.94
CA ASN A 52 8.89 20.17 -6.19
C ASN A 52 9.26 18.74 -5.76
N ALA A 53 8.89 17.73 -6.55
CA ALA A 53 9.16 16.33 -6.22
C ALA A 53 10.67 16.03 -6.12
N ILE A 54 11.05 15.23 -5.12
CA ILE A 54 12.44 14.80 -4.87
C ILE A 54 12.65 13.30 -5.12
N GLY A 55 11.57 12.53 -5.14
CA GLY A 55 11.57 11.08 -5.30
C GLY A 55 11.90 10.63 -6.73
N ILE A 56 11.83 11.52 -7.72
CA ILE A 56 12.27 11.26 -9.09
C ILE A 56 13.22 12.37 -9.56
N ILE A 57 14.28 11.99 -10.25
CA ILE A 57 15.31 12.90 -10.78
C ILE A 57 15.45 12.67 -12.28
N ALA A 58 15.31 13.74 -13.07
CA ALA A 58 15.54 13.70 -14.51
C ALA A 58 16.84 14.45 -14.88
N LYS A 59 17.89 13.70 -15.22
CA LYS A 59 19.19 14.27 -15.67
C LYS A 59 19.29 14.26 -17.20
N SER A 60 19.88 15.31 -17.77
CA SER A 60 20.18 15.40 -19.21
C SER A 60 21.69 15.19 -19.44
N GLY A 61 22.09 14.64 -20.61
CA GLY A 61 23.50 14.44 -20.99
C GLY A 61 23.87 12.99 -21.29
N ARG A 62 25.18 12.70 -21.43
CA ARG A 62 25.72 11.38 -21.81
C ARG A 62 25.40 10.27 -20.79
N TYR A 63 25.24 10.64 -19.52
CA TYR A 63 24.73 9.80 -18.43
C TYR A 63 23.36 10.30 -17.96
N GLY A 64 22.59 10.88 -18.88
CA GLY A 64 21.23 11.33 -18.63
C GLY A 64 20.28 10.14 -18.44
N GLY A 65 19.16 10.38 -17.77
CA GLY A 65 18.20 9.36 -17.43
C GLY A 65 17.21 9.83 -16.39
N ILE A 66 16.21 8.98 -16.14
CA ILE A 66 15.28 9.12 -15.03
C ILE A 66 15.73 8.17 -13.93
N TYR A 67 15.96 8.72 -12.75
CA TYR A 67 16.33 7.99 -11.55
C TYR A 67 15.20 8.16 -10.53
N ALA A 68 14.92 7.11 -9.76
CA ALA A 68 13.89 7.15 -8.73
C ALA A 68 14.47 6.72 -7.38
N HIS A 69 13.86 7.21 -6.30
CA HIS A 69 14.10 6.70 -4.96
C HIS A 69 13.81 5.19 -4.91
N ARG A 70 14.47 4.46 -3.99
CA ARG A 70 14.36 3.00 -3.90
C ARG A 70 12.92 2.54 -3.72
N ASP A 71 12.15 3.20 -2.87
CA ASP A 71 10.76 2.80 -2.59
C ASP A 71 9.86 2.97 -3.83
N ILE A 72 10.07 4.06 -4.57
CA ILE A 72 9.38 4.33 -5.83
C ILE A 72 9.80 3.28 -6.87
N ALA A 73 11.10 2.97 -6.96
CA ALA A 73 11.60 1.92 -7.86
C ALA A 73 11.04 0.53 -7.52
N TYR A 74 10.88 0.20 -6.23
CA TYR A 74 10.22 -1.03 -5.80
C TYR A 74 8.75 -1.05 -6.15
N HIS A 75 8.03 0.06 -5.93
CA HIS A 75 6.63 0.18 -6.35
C HIS A 75 6.48 -0.07 -7.86
N PHE A 76 7.31 0.57 -8.70
CA PHE A 76 7.34 0.33 -10.13
C PHE A 76 7.67 -1.14 -10.47
N GLY A 77 8.65 -1.73 -9.79
CA GLY A 77 9.00 -3.14 -9.97
C GLY A 77 7.86 -4.09 -9.63
N MET A 78 7.09 -3.79 -8.57
CA MET A 78 5.92 -4.57 -8.18
C MET A 78 4.80 -4.44 -9.21
N TRP A 79 4.56 -3.23 -9.72
CA TRP A 79 3.52 -2.99 -10.71
C TRP A 79 3.80 -3.68 -12.05
N ILE A 80 5.04 -3.66 -12.53
CA ILE A 80 5.41 -4.24 -13.84
C ILE A 80 5.60 -5.76 -13.77
N SER A 81 5.95 -6.31 -12.60
CA SER A 81 6.27 -7.72 -12.44
C SER A 81 5.47 -8.36 -11.31
N PRO A 82 4.40 -9.12 -11.62
CA PRO A 82 3.67 -9.89 -10.62
C PRO A 82 4.58 -10.83 -9.81
N LYS A 83 5.62 -11.40 -10.45
CA LYS A 83 6.62 -12.22 -9.77
C LYS A 83 7.39 -11.41 -8.72
N PHE A 84 7.82 -10.19 -9.05
CA PHE A 84 8.52 -9.32 -8.11
C PHE A 84 7.60 -8.95 -6.94
N GLN A 85 6.34 -8.59 -7.22
CA GLN A 85 5.34 -8.33 -6.20
C GLN A 85 5.16 -9.51 -5.23
N LEU A 86 5.00 -10.74 -5.74
CA LEU A 86 4.88 -11.94 -4.91
C LEU A 86 6.13 -12.20 -4.07
N LEU A 87 7.33 -11.93 -4.60
CA LEU A 87 8.57 -12.08 -3.85
C LEU A 87 8.66 -11.07 -2.69
N MET A 88 8.25 -9.82 -2.92
CA MET A 88 8.19 -8.80 -1.86
C MET A 88 7.21 -9.21 -0.75
N VAL A 89 6.02 -9.69 -1.12
CA VAL A 89 5.03 -10.20 -0.14
C VAL A 89 5.58 -11.38 0.64
N LYS A 90 6.23 -12.34 -0.04
CA LYS A 90 6.85 -13.50 0.59
C LYS A 90 7.95 -13.10 1.56
N GLU A 91 8.80 -12.14 1.20
CA GLU A 91 9.88 -11.68 2.05
C GLU A 91 9.38 -10.94 3.28
N TYR A 92 8.35 -10.10 3.12
CA TYR A 92 7.66 -9.47 4.24
C TYR A 92 7.09 -10.50 5.22
N GLN A 93 6.38 -11.53 4.70
CA GLN A 93 5.86 -12.62 5.52
C GLN A 93 6.98 -13.38 6.25
N ARG A 94 8.12 -13.61 5.59
CA ARG A 94 9.29 -14.25 6.19
C ARG A 94 9.86 -13.42 7.34
N LEU A 95 9.98 -12.11 7.16
CA LEU A 95 10.46 -11.18 8.19
C LEU A 95 9.51 -11.18 9.41
N LYS A 96 8.20 -11.04 9.19
CA LYS A 96 7.21 -11.11 10.28
C LYS A 96 7.25 -12.43 11.04
N ALA A 97 7.39 -13.55 10.33
CA ALA A 97 7.54 -14.85 10.97
C ALA A 97 8.84 -14.96 11.77
N ALA A 98 9.94 -14.36 11.30
CA ALA A 98 11.20 -14.32 12.04
C ALA A 98 11.10 -13.45 13.30
N GLU A 99 10.53 -12.24 13.20
CA GLU A 99 10.26 -11.37 14.35
C GLU A 99 9.40 -12.08 15.41
N TRP A 100 8.35 -12.78 14.99
CA TRP A 100 7.49 -13.53 15.89
C TRP A 100 8.25 -14.65 16.62
N ARG A 101 9.11 -15.41 15.91
CA ARG A 101 9.93 -16.46 16.54
C ARG A 101 10.91 -15.87 17.55
N THR A 102 11.56 -14.75 17.21
CA THR A 102 12.47 -14.06 18.14
C THR A 102 11.74 -13.58 19.39
N ALA A 103 10.51 -13.06 19.24
CA ALA A 103 9.68 -12.61 20.36
C ALA A 103 9.08 -13.77 21.19
N ASN A 104 8.94 -14.97 20.61
CA ASN A 104 8.28 -16.12 21.23
C ASN A 104 9.17 -17.38 21.20
N PRO A 105 10.35 -17.36 21.84
CA PRO A 105 11.34 -18.45 21.73
C PRO A 105 10.87 -19.77 22.36
N THR A 106 9.89 -19.71 23.26
CA THR A 106 9.36 -20.86 24.01
C THR A 106 8.09 -21.46 23.41
N LEU A 107 7.48 -20.80 22.40
CA LEU A 107 6.24 -21.24 21.78
C LEU A 107 6.52 -22.11 20.54
N PRO A 108 6.11 -23.39 20.51
CA PRO A 108 6.32 -24.26 19.36
C PRO A 108 5.37 -23.94 18.19
N GLY A 109 5.89 -23.48 17.05
CA GLY A 109 5.10 -23.28 15.82
C GLY A 109 5.47 -22.01 15.07
N ASN A 110 4.52 -21.44 14.34
CA ASN A 110 4.64 -20.17 13.64
C ASN A 110 3.47 -19.25 13.98
N VAL A 111 3.56 -17.97 13.66
CA VAL A 111 2.52 -16.95 13.94
C VAL A 111 1.11 -17.36 13.49
N ARG A 112 0.98 -18.21 12.45
CA ARG A 112 -0.30 -18.73 11.97
C ARG A 112 -0.98 -19.69 12.95
N ASP A 113 -0.20 -20.45 13.72
CA ASP A 113 -0.68 -21.43 14.70
C ASP A 113 -1.18 -20.74 15.98
N TYR A 114 -0.79 -19.47 16.15
CA TYR A 114 -1.15 -18.61 17.28
C TYR A 114 -2.09 -17.48 16.88
N ALA A 115 -2.66 -17.53 15.67
CA ALA A 115 -3.72 -16.61 15.29
C ALA A 115 -4.88 -16.78 16.27
N THR A 116 -5.31 -15.70 16.91
CA THR A 116 -6.38 -15.77 17.91
C THR A 116 -7.68 -16.20 17.24
N VAL A 117 -8.60 -16.82 18.00
CA VAL A 117 -9.96 -17.15 17.50
C VAL A 117 -10.62 -15.91 16.89
N ASN A 118 -10.40 -14.75 17.49
CA ASN A 118 -10.89 -13.47 16.99
C ASN A 118 -10.31 -13.09 15.62
N GLN A 119 -9.00 -13.30 15.41
CA GLN A 119 -8.35 -13.06 14.12
C GLN A 119 -8.85 -14.01 13.04
N LEU A 120 -9.12 -15.27 13.38
CA LEU A 120 -9.68 -16.26 12.45
C LEU A 120 -11.12 -15.93 12.06
N ILE A 121 -11.95 -15.50 13.02
CA ILE A 121 -13.32 -15.04 12.76
C ILE A 121 -13.29 -13.83 11.84
N CYS A 122 -12.45 -12.84 12.14
CA CYS A 122 -12.33 -11.62 11.35
C CYS A 122 -11.88 -11.95 9.91
N LEU A 123 -10.91 -12.85 9.74
CA LEU A 123 -10.46 -13.32 8.43
C LEU A 123 -11.57 -14.01 7.63
N SER A 124 -12.28 -14.97 8.25
CA SER A 124 -13.39 -15.69 7.60
C SER A 124 -14.51 -14.73 7.19
N ASN A 125 -14.80 -13.72 8.02
CA ASN A 125 -15.80 -12.69 7.69
C ASN A 125 -15.33 -11.82 6.52
N MET A 126 -14.06 -11.42 6.50
CA MET A 126 -13.48 -10.63 5.41
C MET A 126 -13.52 -11.36 4.08
N GLU A 127 -13.25 -12.67 4.05
CA GLU A 127 -13.34 -13.48 2.82
C GLU A 127 -14.77 -13.53 2.27
N SER A 128 -15.76 -13.69 3.16
CA SER A 128 -17.17 -13.67 2.81
C SER A 128 -17.61 -12.30 2.29
N LEU A 129 -17.25 -11.22 2.98
CA LEU A 129 -17.60 -9.85 2.60
C LEU A 129 -16.92 -9.42 1.29
N ASN A 130 -15.64 -9.77 1.11
CA ASN A 130 -14.92 -9.52 -0.13
C ASN A 130 -15.64 -10.16 -1.32
N SER A 131 -16.20 -11.36 -1.15
CA SER A 131 -16.96 -12.05 -2.20
C SER A 131 -18.27 -11.32 -2.53
N VAL A 132 -18.98 -10.80 -1.53
CA VAL A 132 -20.20 -10.00 -1.72
C VAL A 132 -19.89 -8.69 -2.45
N LEU A 133 -18.88 -7.95 -2.00
CA LEU A 133 -18.49 -6.65 -2.59
C LEU A 133 -18.03 -6.79 -4.05
N ILE A 134 -17.40 -7.92 -4.40
CA ILE A 134 -17.08 -8.23 -5.81
C ILE A 134 -18.36 -8.42 -6.63
N ASN A 135 -19.36 -9.14 -6.11
CA ASN A 135 -20.63 -9.36 -6.80
C ASN A 135 -21.46 -8.09 -6.94
N GLU A 136 -21.32 -7.15 -5.99
CA GLU A 136 -21.97 -5.84 -6.03
C GLU A 136 -21.27 -4.85 -6.98
N GLY A 137 -20.15 -5.24 -7.59
CA GLY A 137 -19.42 -4.40 -8.54
C GLY A 137 -18.58 -3.30 -7.88
N VAL A 138 -18.33 -3.38 -6.57
CA VAL A 138 -17.51 -2.41 -5.84
C VAL A 138 -16.07 -2.46 -6.36
N THR A 139 -15.48 -1.30 -6.62
CA THR A 139 -14.11 -1.22 -7.16
C THR A 139 -13.11 -1.78 -6.14
N GLN A 140 -11.96 -2.26 -6.61
CA GLN A 140 -10.94 -2.82 -5.71
C GLN A 140 -10.46 -1.81 -4.65
N SER A 141 -10.33 -0.54 -5.01
CA SER A 141 -9.87 0.52 -4.10
C SER A 141 -10.87 0.78 -2.96
N GLU A 142 -12.15 0.88 -3.31
CA GLU A 142 -13.23 1.05 -2.34
C GLU A 142 -13.37 -0.17 -1.44
N ARG A 143 -13.35 -1.38 -2.03
CA ARG A 143 -13.44 -2.64 -1.30
C ARG A 143 -12.33 -2.82 -0.26
N ILE A 144 -11.09 -2.47 -0.60
CA ILE A 144 -9.96 -2.53 0.34
C ILE A 144 -10.17 -1.57 1.52
N THR A 145 -10.67 -0.37 1.24
CA THR A 145 -10.94 0.64 2.28
C THR A 145 -12.01 0.17 3.24
N GLU A 146 -13.11 -0.36 2.71
CA GLU A 146 -14.25 -0.84 3.49
C GLU A 146 -13.91 -2.09 4.31
N LEU A 147 -13.26 -3.08 3.71
CA LEU A 147 -12.81 -4.28 4.41
C LEU A 147 -11.84 -3.95 5.56
N ASN A 148 -10.95 -2.97 5.37
CA ASN A 148 -10.03 -2.53 6.42
C ASN A 148 -10.77 -1.89 7.61
N GLN A 149 -11.74 -1.01 7.33
CA GLN A 149 -12.57 -0.39 8.39
C GLN A 149 -13.34 -1.44 9.19
N ILE A 150 -13.96 -2.41 8.49
CA ILE A 150 -14.70 -3.50 9.13
C ILE A 150 -13.76 -4.37 9.97
N ALA A 151 -12.57 -4.71 9.46
CA ALA A 151 -11.61 -5.54 10.17
C ALA A 151 -11.11 -4.89 11.47
N ILE A 152 -10.78 -3.59 11.43
CA ILE A 152 -10.36 -2.82 12.61
C ILE A 152 -11.47 -2.78 13.66
N SER A 153 -12.71 -2.53 13.22
CA SER A 153 -13.88 -2.50 14.11
C SER A 153 -14.12 -3.86 14.78
N GLN A 154 -14.13 -4.94 13.99
CA GLN A 154 -14.33 -6.30 14.51
C GLN A 154 -13.23 -6.70 15.50
N MET A 155 -11.96 -6.42 15.19
CA MET A 155 -10.85 -6.70 16.10
C MET A 155 -11.00 -5.97 17.43
N THR A 156 -11.36 -4.68 17.41
CA THR A 156 -11.56 -3.87 18.61
C THR A 156 -12.70 -4.42 19.48
N VAL A 157 -13.84 -4.78 18.87
CA VAL A 157 -14.98 -5.37 19.57
C VAL A 157 -14.62 -6.73 20.17
N LEU A 158 -14.00 -7.62 19.39
CA LEU A 158 -13.68 -8.96 19.84
C LEU A 158 -12.62 -8.99 20.95
N GLU A 159 -11.66 -8.04 20.94
CA GLU A 159 -10.71 -7.85 22.03
C GLU A 159 -11.38 -7.32 23.31
N SER A 160 -12.34 -6.39 23.18
CA SER A 160 -13.11 -5.86 24.32
C SER A 160 -13.98 -6.93 25.01
N ILE A 161 -14.52 -7.88 24.24
CA ILE A 161 -15.30 -9.01 24.77
C ILE A 161 -14.40 -9.98 25.53
N GLY A 162 -13.16 -10.18 25.06
CA GLY A 162 -12.15 -11.01 25.72
C GLY A 162 -11.74 -10.47 27.10
N GLN A 163 -11.57 -9.15 27.22
CA GLN A 163 -11.21 -8.49 28.49
C GLN A 163 -12.33 -8.54 29.53
N ASN A 164 -13.59 -8.40 29.12
CA ASN A 164 -14.75 -8.45 30.03
C ASN A 164 -14.98 -9.83 30.68
N LYS A 165 -14.43 -10.91 30.12
CA LYS A 165 -14.48 -12.25 30.73
C LYS A 165 -13.40 -12.49 31.78
N LEU A 166 -12.33 -11.68 31.81
CA LEU A 166 -11.22 -11.81 32.77
C LEU A 166 -11.40 -10.96 34.04
N LEU A 167 -12.47 -10.18 34.12
CA LEU A 167 -12.81 -9.29 35.24
C LEU A 167 -14.01 -9.80 36.07
N LYS A 168 -14.28 -11.11 36.07
CA LYS A 168 -15.29 -11.74 36.94
C LYS A 168 -14.68 -12.84 37.78
#